data_AF-A0A7X9CC37-F1
#
_entry.id   AF-A0A7X9CC37-F1
#
_cell.length_a   1.000
_cell.length_b   1.000
_cell.length_c   1.000
_cell.angle_alpha   90.00
_cell.angle_beta   90.00
_cell.angle_gamma   90.00
#
_symmetry.space_group_name_H-M   'P 1'
#
loop_
_entity.id
_entity.type
_entity.pdbx_description
1 polymer ?
#
loop_
_entity_poly.entity_id
_entity_poly.type
_entity_poly.pdbx_seq_one_letter_code
_entity_poly.pdbx_strand_id
1 'polypeptide(L)'
;MRTDKGLRRLALAGAAAGFAVAATVIPQAAFADDGESELLEEIEASHTPYADLEKLSPEDQQQFLAGLEGLSEQRQAEVLQSDEWKSEVSTFGYSDIIWSATEKAACVIHVDLVSCNRAAKDATEASNSAEKHFASNTLHNGKGDAYRHCYWNARMTISIGKSGAMKIASNHEAIGGGPANEKSMDLANNETGRSIGAAQKTYAKSHTQCKSSANSGKLVTLK
;
A
#
# COMPACT_ATOMS: atom_id res chain seq x y z
N MET A 1 12.41 55.15 47.86
CA MET A 1 11.40 56.03 48.47
C MET A 1 10.04 55.37 48.34
N ARG A 2 9.42 55.03 49.47
CA ARG A 2 8.00 54.65 49.59
C ARG A 2 7.11 55.87 49.37
N THR A 3 5.95 55.67 48.75
CA THR A 3 4.59 56.10 49.15
C THR A 3 3.67 55.81 47.95
N ASP A 4 2.85 54.76 47.94
CA ASP A 4 1.59 54.58 48.67
C ASP A 4 0.47 55.52 48.17
N LYS A 5 -0.62 54.91 47.68
CA LYS A 5 -2.02 55.27 47.91
C LYS A 5 -2.94 54.39 47.05
N GLY A 6 -3.69 53.54 47.74
CA GLY A 6 -4.76 52.76 47.14
C GLY A 6 -5.98 53.60 46.73
N LEU A 7 -6.83 53.01 45.89
CA LEU A 7 -8.23 53.37 45.80
C LEU A 7 -9.08 52.13 45.55
N ARG A 8 -10.20 52.06 46.28
CA ARG A 8 -11.18 50.99 46.34
C ARG A 8 -12.06 50.95 45.08
N ARG A 9 -12.41 49.70 44.71
CA ARG A 9 -13.69 49.18 44.17
C ARG A 9 -14.43 50.00 43.12
N LEU A 10 -14.61 49.41 41.94
CA LEU A 10 -15.91 49.35 41.26
C LEU A 10 -15.99 48.00 40.52
N ALA A 11 -16.91 47.14 40.94
CA ALA A 11 -17.32 45.99 40.16
C ALA A 11 -18.20 46.51 39.02
N LEU A 12 -17.72 46.42 37.79
CA LEU A 12 -18.57 46.50 36.61
C LEU A 12 -18.73 45.09 36.05
N ALA A 13 -19.93 44.55 36.19
CA ALA A 13 -20.41 43.41 35.43
C ALA A 13 -20.47 43.82 33.96
N GLY A 14 -19.42 43.50 33.20
CA GLY A 14 -19.41 43.58 31.74
C GLY A 14 -19.85 42.24 31.18
N ALA A 15 -21.07 42.18 30.64
CA ALA A 15 -21.57 41.05 29.88
C ALA A 15 -20.65 40.80 28.68
N ALA A 16 -19.83 39.75 28.73
CA ALA A 16 -19.15 39.23 27.56
C ALA A 16 -20.22 38.52 26.71
N ALA A 17 -20.70 39.21 25.68
CA ALA A 17 -21.49 38.62 24.61
C ALA A 17 -20.64 37.53 23.95
N GLY A 18 -20.92 36.27 24.30
CA GLY A 18 -20.36 35.12 23.62
C GLY A 18 -20.85 35.14 22.17
N PHE A 19 -19.96 35.50 21.24
CA PHE A 19 -20.15 35.13 19.85
C PHE A 19 -20.00 33.61 19.77
N ALA A 20 -21.13 32.91 19.84
CA ALA A 20 -21.21 31.53 19.38
C ALA A 20 -20.92 31.57 17.88
N VAL A 21 -19.67 31.24 17.51
CA VAL A 21 -19.37 30.82 16.14
C VAL A 21 -20.15 29.52 15.99
N ALA A 22 -21.29 29.60 15.31
CA ALA A 22 -21.98 28.42 14.82
C ALA A 22 -20.98 27.71 13.90
N ALA A 23 -20.32 26.67 14.44
CA ALA A 23 -19.65 25.71 13.61
C ALA A 23 -20.74 25.10 12.74
N THR A 24 -20.83 25.57 11.50
CA THR A 24 -21.54 24.86 10.45
C THR A 24 -20.82 23.53 10.32
N VAL A 25 -21.34 22.53 11.02
CA VAL A 25 -21.07 21.13 10.71
C VAL A 25 -21.59 20.98 9.29
N ILE A 26 -20.68 21.06 8.32
CA ILE A 26 -20.98 20.59 6.97
C ILE A 26 -21.27 19.10 7.18
N PRO A 27 -22.50 18.62 6.95
CA PRO A 27 -22.72 17.20 6.97
C PRO A 27 -21.89 16.63 5.82
N GLN A 28 -20.89 15.82 6.15
CA GLN A 28 -20.30 14.91 5.18
C GLN A 28 -21.37 13.84 4.92
N ALA A 29 -22.38 14.22 4.14
CA ALA A 29 -23.24 13.28 3.48
C ALA A 29 -22.39 12.67 2.37
N ALA A 30 -21.86 11.48 2.64
CA ALA A 30 -21.43 10.55 1.62
C ALA A 30 -22.68 10.21 0.79
N PHE A 31 -22.99 11.06 -0.18
CA PHE A 31 -23.73 10.62 -1.34
C PHE A 31 -22.70 9.82 -2.14
N ALA A 32 -22.66 8.51 -1.94
CA ALA A 32 -22.16 7.64 -2.99
C ALA A 32 -22.98 8.01 -4.23
N ASP A 33 -22.28 8.40 -5.29
CA ASP A 33 -22.92 8.66 -6.58
C ASP A 33 -23.71 7.39 -6.94
N ASP A 34 -24.91 7.53 -7.48
CA ASP A 34 -25.75 6.37 -7.80
C ASP A 34 -25.00 5.35 -8.68
N GLY A 35 -24.15 5.85 -9.58
CA GLY A 35 -23.21 5.05 -10.38
C GLY A 35 -22.10 4.33 -9.60
N GLU A 36 -21.54 4.90 -8.53
CA GLU A 36 -20.50 4.22 -7.72
C GLU A 36 -21.07 2.99 -7.01
N SER A 37 -22.32 3.09 -6.53
CA SER A 37 -23.01 1.98 -5.87
C SER A 37 -23.40 0.86 -6.83
N GLU A 38 -23.81 1.21 -8.06
CA GLU A 38 -24.20 0.24 -9.09
C GLU A 38 -22.98 -0.57 -9.58
N LEU A 39 -21.83 0.07 -9.79
CA LEU A 39 -20.59 -0.62 -10.19
C LEU A 39 -20.07 -1.59 -9.11
N LEU A 40 -20.17 -1.22 -7.84
CA LEU A 40 -19.78 -2.11 -6.73
C LEU A 40 -20.70 -3.34 -6.66
N GLU A 41 -22.01 -3.16 -6.83
CA GLU A 41 -22.98 -4.26 -6.85
C GLU A 41 -22.79 -5.19 -8.07
N GLU A 42 -22.47 -4.63 -9.24
CA GLU A 42 -22.19 -5.42 -10.45
C GLU A 42 -20.96 -6.33 -10.26
N ILE A 43 -19.86 -5.77 -9.75
CA ILE A 43 -18.62 -6.52 -9.52
C ILE A 43 -18.80 -7.55 -8.41
N GLU A 44 -19.49 -7.22 -7.32
CA GLU A 44 -19.78 -8.18 -6.25
C GLU A 44 -20.62 -9.37 -6.72
N ALA A 45 -21.56 -9.15 -7.64
CA ALA A 45 -22.36 -10.22 -8.23
C ALA A 45 -21.56 -11.12 -9.20
N SER A 46 -20.35 -10.69 -9.60
CA SER A 46 -19.49 -11.45 -10.50
C SER A 46 -18.80 -12.62 -9.81
N HIS A 47 -18.66 -13.73 -10.54
CA HIS A 47 -17.84 -14.87 -10.13
C HIS A 47 -16.35 -14.66 -10.45
N THR A 48 -16.04 -13.66 -11.29
CA THR A 48 -14.72 -13.30 -11.79
C THR A 48 -14.46 -11.80 -11.66
N PRO A 49 -14.57 -11.23 -10.44
CA PRO A 49 -14.58 -9.77 -10.24
C PRO A 49 -13.31 -9.11 -10.78
N TYR A 50 -12.13 -9.74 -10.64
CA TYR A 50 -10.89 -9.16 -11.15
C TYR A 50 -10.82 -9.18 -12.68
N ALA A 51 -11.30 -10.25 -13.34
CA ALA A 51 -11.34 -10.28 -14.79
C ALA A 51 -12.36 -9.27 -15.36
N ASP A 52 -13.43 -8.96 -14.62
CA ASP A 52 -14.43 -7.98 -15.03
C ASP A 52 -13.95 -6.54 -14.79
N LEU A 53 -13.23 -6.28 -13.69
CA LEU A 53 -12.55 -5.00 -13.47
C LEU A 53 -11.61 -4.62 -14.61
N GLU A 54 -10.88 -5.59 -15.17
CA GLU A 54 -9.96 -5.33 -16.30
C GLU A 54 -10.71 -4.90 -17.59
N LYS A 55 -12.00 -5.26 -17.72
CA LYS A 55 -12.83 -4.94 -18.89
C LYS A 55 -13.56 -3.59 -18.76
N LEU A 56 -13.65 -3.04 -17.56
CA LEU A 56 -14.28 -1.74 -17.31
C LEU A 56 -13.57 -0.62 -18.05
N SER A 57 -14.30 0.47 -18.32
CA SER A 57 -13.68 1.67 -18.88
C SER A 57 -12.72 2.30 -17.85
N PRO A 58 -11.70 3.08 -18.28
CA PRO A 58 -10.80 3.74 -17.34
C PRO A 58 -11.49 4.69 -16.35
N GLU A 59 -12.67 5.21 -16.70
CA GLU A 59 -13.50 6.04 -15.82
C GLU A 59 -14.18 5.17 -14.76
N ASP A 60 -14.84 4.09 -15.18
CA ASP A 60 -15.50 3.15 -14.27
C ASP A 60 -14.49 2.46 -13.33
N GLN A 61 -13.28 2.17 -13.81
CA GLN A 61 -12.19 1.65 -12.98
C GLN A 61 -11.80 2.62 -11.85
N GLN A 62 -11.77 3.93 -12.14
CA GLN A 62 -11.46 4.94 -11.12
C GLN A 62 -12.61 5.11 -10.13
N GLN A 63 -13.85 5.14 -10.63
CA GLN A 63 -15.05 5.20 -9.78
C GLN A 63 -15.14 3.98 -8.87
N PHE A 64 -14.89 2.78 -9.41
CA PHE A 64 -14.84 1.55 -8.63
C PHE A 64 -13.79 1.61 -7.52
N LEU A 65 -12.55 2.05 -7.82
CA LEU A 65 -11.50 2.17 -6.81
C LEU A 65 -11.87 3.18 -5.71
N ALA A 66 -12.42 4.34 -6.08
CA ALA A 66 -12.87 5.35 -5.13
C ALA A 66 -13.98 4.81 -4.21
N GLY A 67 -14.97 4.11 -4.79
CA GLY A 67 -16.03 3.46 -4.03
C GLY A 67 -15.50 2.38 -3.09
N LEU A 68 -14.59 1.52 -3.57
CA LEU A 68 -13.97 0.45 -2.79
C LEU A 68 -13.17 0.99 -1.59
N GLU A 69 -12.39 2.06 -1.78
CA GLU A 69 -11.63 2.72 -0.72
C GLU A 69 -12.52 3.28 0.40
N GLY A 70 -13.78 3.63 0.09
CA GLY A 70 -14.77 4.08 1.07
C GLY A 70 -15.36 2.97 1.95
N LEU A 71 -15.13 1.70 1.62
CA LEU A 71 -15.68 0.54 2.33
C LEU A 71 -14.75 0.04 3.44
N SER A 72 -15.32 -0.70 4.40
CA SER A 72 -14.52 -1.44 5.39
C SER A 72 -13.71 -2.57 4.73
N GLU A 73 -12.56 -2.96 5.28
CA GLU A 73 -11.74 -4.05 4.73
C GLU A 73 -12.52 -5.36 4.52
N GLN A 74 -13.42 -5.69 5.47
CA GLN A 74 -14.29 -6.85 5.34
C GLN A 74 -15.17 -6.72 4.10
N ARG A 75 -15.78 -5.56 3.89
CA ARG A 75 -16.67 -5.33 2.77
C ARG A 75 -15.91 -5.30 1.44
N GLN A 76 -14.70 -4.73 1.42
CA GLN A 76 -13.82 -4.80 0.24
C GLN A 76 -13.51 -6.26 -0.14
N ALA A 77 -13.27 -7.13 0.86
CA ALA A 77 -13.01 -8.54 0.63
C ALA A 77 -14.25 -9.30 0.12
N GLU A 78 -15.45 -8.94 0.58
CA GLU A 78 -16.72 -9.48 0.08
C GLU A 78 -16.97 -9.09 -1.38
N VAL A 79 -16.83 -7.80 -1.72
CA VAL A 79 -17.03 -7.29 -3.09
C VAL A 79 -16.07 -7.95 -4.09
N LEU A 80 -14.84 -8.25 -3.68
CA LEU A 80 -13.80 -8.83 -4.53
C LEU A 80 -13.54 -10.31 -4.26
N GLN A 81 -14.51 -11.01 -3.67
CA GLN A 81 -14.42 -12.44 -3.44
C GLN A 81 -14.37 -13.18 -4.79
N SER A 82 -13.32 -13.96 -5.01
CA SER A 82 -13.17 -14.71 -6.27
C SER A 82 -12.53 -16.07 -6.04
N ASP A 83 -12.89 -17.04 -6.88
CA ASP A 83 -12.17 -18.31 -6.99
C ASP A 83 -10.92 -18.21 -7.91
N GLU A 84 -10.76 -17.09 -8.63
CA GLU A 84 -9.63 -16.84 -9.54
C GLU A 84 -8.33 -16.61 -8.78
N TRP A 85 -8.40 -15.92 -7.64
CA TRP A 85 -7.26 -15.65 -6.77
C TRP A 85 -7.14 -16.72 -5.68
N LYS A 86 -6.65 -17.91 -6.02
CA LYS A 86 -6.23 -18.91 -5.02
C LYS A 86 -4.81 -18.59 -4.58
N SER A 87 -4.69 -17.75 -3.55
CA SER A 87 -3.38 -17.55 -2.92
C SER A 87 -2.98 -18.84 -2.20
N GLU A 88 -2.12 -19.66 -2.81
CA GLU A 88 -1.30 -20.65 -2.07
C GLU A 88 -0.21 -19.95 -1.24
N VAL A 89 -0.56 -18.83 -0.59
CA VAL A 89 0.33 -18.09 0.30
C VAL A 89 0.28 -18.82 1.64
N SER A 90 1.30 -19.65 1.85
CA SER A 90 1.60 -20.26 3.14
C SER A 90 1.70 -19.17 4.21
N THR A 91 0.80 -19.21 5.19
CA THR A 91 0.59 -18.26 6.29
C THR A 91 1.64 -18.34 7.41
N PHE A 92 2.91 -18.52 7.07
CA PHE A 92 4.00 -18.50 8.05
C PHE A 92 5.01 -17.40 7.69
N GLY A 93 4.93 -16.24 8.35
CA GLY A 93 6.11 -15.41 8.60
C GLY A 93 5.99 -13.90 8.43
N TYR A 94 5.37 -13.40 7.35
CA TYR A 94 5.31 -11.96 7.05
C TYR A 94 3.93 -11.50 6.58
N SER A 95 3.43 -10.42 7.19
CA SER A 95 2.15 -9.77 6.89
C SER A 95 2.12 -9.04 5.54
N ASP A 96 3.28 -8.64 5.02
CA ASP A 96 3.38 -7.64 3.95
C ASP A 96 3.15 -8.23 2.54
N ILE A 97 2.90 -9.54 2.41
CA ILE A 97 2.51 -10.16 1.12
C ILE A 97 0.99 -10.35 1.02
N ILE A 98 0.26 -10.09 2.10
CA ILE A 98 -1.20 -10.14 2.04
C ILE A 98 -1.66 -8.87 1.36
N TRP A 99 -1.86 -8.96 0.05
CA TRP A 99 -2.43 -7.86 -0.70
C TRP A 99 -3.86 -7.66 -0.23
N SER A 100 -4.16 -6.44 0.22
CA SER A 100 -5.53 -6.06 0.52
C SER A 100 -6.39 -6.16 -0.74
N ALA A 101 -7.71 -6.26 -0.57
CA ALA A 101 -8.63 -6.30 -1.70
C ALA A 101 -8.45 -5.05 -2.60
N THR A 102 -8.27 -3.88 -1.97
CA THR A 102 -7.91 -2.62 -2.66
C THR A 102 -6.59 -2.71 -3.41
N GLU A 103 -5.54 -3.30 -2.81
CA GLU A 103 -4.25 -3.45 -3.49
C GLU A 103 -4.35 -4.35 -4.73
N LYS A 104 -5.13 -5.43 -4.66
CA LYS A 104 -5.38 -6.32 -5.80
C LYS A 104 -6.15 -5.61 -6.91
N ALA A 105 -7.24 -4.93 -6.58
CA ALA A 105 -8.03 -4.16 -7.55
C ALA A 105 -7.16 -3.10 -8.25
N ALA A 106 -6.41 -2.31 -7.49
CA ALA A 106 -5.53 -1.28 -8.02
C ALA A 106 -4.43 -1.88 -8.92
N CYS A 107 -3.90 -3.05 -8.59
CA CYS A 107 -2.95 -3.73 -9.46
C CYS A 107 -3.57 -4.11 -10.81
N VAL A 108 -4.75 -4.75 -10.79
CA VAL A 108 -5.43 -5.19 -12.01
C VAL A 108 -5.75 -4.01 -12.91
N ILE A 109 -6.27 -2.93 -12.32
CA ILE A 109 -6.65 -1.70 -13.03
C ILE A 109 -5.43 -0.99 -13.64
N HIS A 110 -4.30 -0.93 -12.93
CA HIS A 110 -3.13 -0.20 -13.42
C HIS A 110 -2.17 -1.02 -14.28
N VAL A 111 -2.29 -2.35 -14.25
CA VAL A 111 -1.39 -3.29 -14.92
C VAL A 111 -2.19 -4.29 -15.77
N ASP A 112 -2.54 -5.45 -15.20
CA ASP A 112 -3.41 -6.48 -15.77
C ASP A 112 -3.47 -7.68 -14.80
N LEU A 113 -4.52 -8.51 -14.86
CA LEU A 113 -4.70 -9.65 -13.95
C LEU A 113 -3.55 -10.66 -14.00
N VAL A 114 -3.04 -10.94 -15.20
CA VAL A 114 -1.98 -11.94 -15.40
C VAL A 114 -0.67 -11.47 -14.75
N SER A 115 -0.33 -10.21 -14.90
CA SER A 115 0.86 -9.59 -14.32
C SER A 115 0.75 -9.50 -12.80
N CYS A 116 -0.41 -9.18 -12.25
CA CYS A 116 -0.64 -9.17 -10.80
C CYS A 116 -0.48 -10.55 -10.18
N ASN A 117 -1.01 -11.60 -10.82
CA ASN A 117 -0.80 -12.98 -10.38
C ASN A 117 0.68 -13.38 -10.39
N ARG A 118 1.44 -12.98 -11.40
CA ARG A 118 2.90 -13.20 -11.45
C ARG A 118 3.63 -12.43 -10.35
N ALA A 119 3.26 -11.17 -10.12
CA ALA A 119 3.86 -10.32 -9.11
C ALA A 119 3.64 -10.86 -7.68
N ALA A 120 2.45 -11.37 -7.38
CA ALA A 120 2.14 -12.00 -6.10
C ALA A 120 2.95 -13.29 -5.89
N LYS A 121 3.06 -14.14 -6.93
CA LYS A 121 3.96 -15.29 -6.87
C LYS A 121 5.42 -14.88 -6.63
N ASP A 122 5.87 -13.83 -7.31
CA ASP A 122 7.23 -13.30 -7.14
C ASP A 122 7.47 -12.71 -5.73
N ALA A 123 6.45 -12.13 -5.10
CA ALA A 123 6.51 -11.66 -3.71
C ALA A 123 6.71 -12.83 -2.74
N THR A 124 5.90 -13.89 -2.85
CA THR A 124 6.02 -15.12 -2.05
C THR A 124 7.42 -15.73 -2.16
N GLU A 125 7.94 -15.82 -3.39
CA GLU A 125 9.28 -16.35 -3.64
C GLU A 125 10.39 -15.48 -3.04
N ALA A 126 10.22 -14.16 -3.06
CA ALA A 126 11.18 -13.23 -2.47
C ALA A 126 11.21 -13.35 -0.94
N SER A 127 10.05 -13.46 -0.30
CA SER A 127 9.94 -13.58 1.16
C SER A 127 10.44 -14.93 1.67
N ASN A 128 10.05 -16.03 1.04
CA ASN A 128 10.60 -17.37 1.34
C ASN A 128 12.13 -17.38 1.21
N SER A 129 12.65 -16.68 0.19
CA SER A 129 14.08 -16.54 -0.01
C SER A 129 14.75 -15.69 1.08
N ALA A 130 14.10 -14.62 1.55
CA ALA A 130 14.59 -13.78 2.62
C ALA A 130 14.69 -14.56 3.94
N GLU A 131 13.61 -15.27 4.32
CA GLU A 131 13.56 -16.13 5.50
C GLU A 131 14.63 -17.21 5.50
N LYS A 132 14.90 -17.79 4.33
CA LYS A 132 15.93 -18.83 4.16
C LYS A 132 17.36 -18.30 4.30
N HIS A 133 17.60 -17.01 4.02
CA HIS A 133 18.95 -16.49 3.83
C HIS A 133 19.38 -15.40 4.81
N PHE A 134 18.45 -14.87 5.61
CA PHE A 134 18.71 -13.81 6.57
C PHE A 134 18.17 -14.18 7.95
N ALA A 135 18.78 -13.61 8.99
CA ALA A 135 18.33 -13.84 10.35
C ALA A 135 16.93 -13.25 10.55
N SER A 136 16.07 -13.94 11.31
CA SER A 136 14.66 -13.58 11.50
C SER A 136 14.46 -12.15 12.02
N ASN A 137 15.36 -11.68 12.90
CA ASN A 137 15.33 -10.33 13.44
C ASN A 137 15.71 -9.22 12.44
N THR A 138 16.17 -9.58 11.23
CA THR A 138 16.52 -8.64 10.14
C THR A 138 15.49 -8.61 9.02
N LEU A 139 14.44 -9.42 9.11
CA LEU A 139 13.42 -9.54 8.07
C LEU A 139 12.44 -8.34 8.04
N HIS A 140 12.47 -7.49 9.08
CA HIS A 140 11.73 -6.23 9.14
C HIS A 140 12.69 -5.09 9.48
N ASN A 141 12.72 -4.09 8.61
CA ASN A 141 13.59 -2.92 8.65
C ASN A 141 15.10 -3.19 8.56
N GLY A 142 15.50 -4.45 8.36
CA GLY A 142 16.90 -4.88 8.32
C GLY A 142 17.33 -5.42 6.96
N LYS A 143 18.49 -6.09 6.91
CA LYS A 143 19.06 -6.61 5.66
C LYS A 143 18.18 -7.63 4.94
N GLY A 144 17.47 -8.48 5.70
CA GLY A 144 16.56 -9.47 5.13
C GLY A 144 15.36 -8.82 4.47
N ASP A 145 14.85 -7.76 5.08
CA ASP A 145 13.77 -6.94 4.53
C ASP A 145 14.19 -6.22 3.24
N ALA A 146 15.30 -5.50 3.31
CA ALA A 146 15.86 -4.79 2.18
C ALA A 146 16.14 -5.74 0.98
N TYR A 147 16.64 -6.94 1.29
CA TYR A 147 16.81 -8.00 0.29
C TYR A 147 15.48 -8.45 -0.33
N ARG A 148 14.44 -8.65 0.48
CA ARG A 148 13.11 -9.07 0.03
C ARG A 148 12.54 -8.08 -0.98
N HIS A 149 12.54 -6.79 -0.65
CA HIS A 149 12.09 -5.70 -1.53
C HIS A 149 12.91 -5.63 -2.84
N CYS A 150 14.24 -5.71 -2.73
CA CYS A 150 15.12 -5.78 -3.89
C CYS A 150 14.80 -6.98 -4.79
N TYR A 151 14.70 -8.18 -4.21
CA TYR A 151 14.56 -9.39 -4.99
C TYR A 151 13.17 -9.51 -5.61
N TRP A 152 12.12 -9.13 -4.88
CA TRP A 152 10.77 -9.06 -5.42
C TRP A 152 10.70 -8.15 -6.66
N ASN A 153 11.23 -6.93 -6.58
CA ASN A 153 11.23 -6.01 -7.71
C ASN A 153 12.12 -6.48 -8.88
N ALA A 154 13.22 -7.18 -8.59
CA ALA A 154 14.04 -7.78 -9.62
C ALA A 154 13.30 -8.89 -10.37
N ARG A 155 12.55 -9.74 -9.64
CA ARG A 155 11.72 -10.80 -10.23
C ARG A 155 10.59 -10.23 -11.07
N MET A 156 9.83 -9.27 -10.54
CA MET A 156 8.79 -8.56 -11.28
C MET A 156 9.34 -7.93 -12.56
N THR A 157 10.52 -7.30 -12.50
CA THR A 157 11.12 -6.70 -13.70
C THR A 157 11.42 -7.71 -14.79
N ILE A 158 11.72 -8.96 -14.43
CA ILE A 158 11.97 -10.06 -15.37
C ILE A 158 10.65 -10.67 -15.87
N SER A 159 9.64 -10.82 -15.00
CA SER A 159 8.39 -11.54 -15.31
C SER A 159 7.32 -10.67 -15.99
N ILE A 160 7.29 -9.37 -15.69
CA ILE A 160 6.26 -8.41 -16.13
C ILE A 160 6.86 -7.08 -16.61
N GLY A 161 8.19 -6.96 -16.65
CA GLY A 161 8.88 -5.75 -17.11
C GLY A 161 8.98 -4.64 -16.06
N LYS A 162 9.90 -3.68 -16.29
CA LYS A 162 10.23 -2.62 -15.32
C LYS A 162 9.02 -1.73 -15.00
N SER A 163 8.21 -1.38 -16.00
CA SER A 163 7.05 -0.50 -15.80
C SER A 163 5.97 -1.14 -14.93
N GLY A 164 5.65 -2.42 -15.16
CA GLY A 164 4.70 -3.16 -14.32
C GLY A 164 5.21 -3.29 -12.89
N ALA A 165 6.49 -3.70 -12.73
CA ALA A 165 7.13 -3.79 -11.42
C ALA A 165 7.08 -2.48 -10.62
N MET A 166 7.32 -1.34 -11.30
CA MET A 166 7.25 -0.03 -10.67
C MET A 166 5.84 0.30 -10.18
N LYS A 167 4.82 0.15 -11.04
CA LYS A 167 3.42 0.43 -10.69
C LYS A 167 2.97 -0.40 -9.50
N ILE A 168 3.23 -1.71 -9.54
CA ILE A 168 2.83 -2.65 -8.48
C ILE A 168 3.53 -2.32 -7.16
N ALA A 169 4.86 -2.18 -7.18
CA ALA A 169 5.60 -1.88 -5.96
C ALA A 169 5.20 -0.50 -5.38
N SER A 170 5.04 0.53 -6.22
CA SER A 170 4.59 1.84 -5.76
C SER A 170 3.18 1.81 -5.16
N ASN A 171 2.27 1.00 -5.73
CA ASN A 171 0.94 0.78 -5.18
C ASN A 171 0.98 0.11 -3.80
N HIS A 172 1.79 -0.95 -3.66
CA HIS A 172 2.02 -1.63 -2.39
C HIS A 172 2.47 -0.66 -1.28
N GLU A 173 3.50 0.15 -1.56
CA GLU A 173 3.99 1.16 -0.61
C GLU A 173 3.00 2.31 -0.37
N ALA A 174 2.07 2.56 -1.30
CA ALA A 174 1.04 3.59 -1.15
C ALA A 174 -0.06 3.16 -0.17
N ILE A 175 -0.52 1.91 -0.30
CA ILE A 175 -1.66 1.37 0.43
C ILE A 175 -1.27 0.84 1.81
N GLY A 176 -0.05 0.29 1.99
CA GLY A 176 0.37 -0.39 3.21
C GLY A 176 0.40 0.45 4.51
N GLY A 177 0.23 1.78 4.45
CA GLY A 177 0.00 2.63 5.62
C GLY A 177 1.15 2.74 6.64
N GLY A 178 2.34 2.21 6.32
CA GLY A 178 3.50 2.20 7.22
C GLY A 178 4.16 3.57 7.46
N PRO A 179 5.06 3.68 8.44
CA PRO A 179 5.83 4.90 8.71
C PRO A 179 6.60 5.40 7.47
N ALA A 180 6.71 6.72 7.32
CA ALA A 180 7.32 7.34 6.13
C ALA A 180 8.78 6.92 5.88
N ASN A 181 9.55 6.63 6.93
CA ASN A 181 10.93 6.16 6.82
C ASN A 181 11.03 4.70 6.35
N GLU A 182 10.10 3.83 6.74
CA GLU A 182 10.02 2.45 6.25
C GLU A 182 9.68 2.45 4.76
N LYS A 183 8.60 3.15 4.39
CA LYS A 183 8.22 3.39 2.99
C LYS A 183 9.37 3.93 2.14
N SER A 184 10.18 4.84 2.65
CA SER A 184 11.33 5.39 1.92
C SER A 184 12.43 4.35 1.70
N MET A 185 12.67 3.48 2.68
CA MET A 185 13.60 2.36 2.57
C MET A 185 13.12 1.36 1.51
N ASP A 186 11.84 1.00 1.55
CA ASP A 186 11.23 0.02 0.67
C ASP A 186 11.21 0.53 -0.76
N LEU A 187 10.79 1.77 -1.00
CA LEU A 187 10.86 2.41 -2.32
C LEU A 187 12.28 2.44 -2.90
N ALA A 188 13.30 2.73 -2.09
CA ALA A 188 14.69 2.75 -2.52
C ALA A 188 15.20 1.35 -2.90
N ASN A 189 14.87 0.35 -2.09
CA ASN A 189 15.24 -1.05 -2.34
C ASN A 189 14.46 -1.63 -3.54
N ASN A 190 13.20 -1.24 -3.72
CA ASN A 190 12.37 -1.57 -4.87
C ASN A 190 13.01 -1.06 -6.17
N GLU A 191 13.44 0.21 -6.24
CA GLU A 191 14.12 0.74 -7.43
C GLU A 191 15.45 0.04 -7.72
N THR A 192 16.22 -0.25 -6.67
CA THR A 192 17.47 -1.03 -6.80
C THR A 192 17.18 -2.41 -7.38
N GLY A 193 16.14 -3.08 -6.87
CA GLY A 193 15.65 -4.36 -7.38
C GLY A 193 15.31 -4.31 -8.86
N ARG A 194 14.54 -3.30 -9.29
CA ARG A 194 14.19 -3.11 -10.71
C ARG A 194 15.43 -2.96 -11.59
N SER A 195 16.39 -2.17 -11.14
CA SER A 195 17.66 -1.99 -11.86
C SER A 195 18.46 -3.29 -11.95
N ILE A 196 18.50 -4.08 -10.88
CA ILE A 196 19.15 -5.40 -10.85
C ILE A 196 18.44 -6.38 -11.79
N GLY A 197 17.12 -6.50 -11.73
CA GLY A 197 16.35 -7.38 -12.62
C GLY A 197 16.57 -7.04 -14.09
N ALA A 198 16.56 -5.75 -14.42
CA ALA A 198 16.85 -5.26 -15.75
C ALA A 198 18.28 -5.58 -16.21
N ALA A 199 19.28 -5.57 -15.33
CA ALA A 199 20.67 -5.89 -15.69
C ALA A 199 20.94 -7.40 -15.76
N GLN A 200 20.43 -8.16 -14.78
CA GLN A 200 20.78 -9.57 -14.59
C GLN A 200 19.93 -10.51 -15.43
N LYS A 201 18.71 -10.12 -15.81
CA LYS A 201 17.76 -10.84 -16.68
C LYS A 201 17.28 -12.21 -16.19
N THR A 202 17.87 -12.77 -15.14
CA THR A 202 17.46 -14.07 -14.56
C THR A 202 17.26 -13.97 -13.06
N TYR A 203 16.36 -14.79 -12.52
CA TYR A 203 16.08 -14.81 -11.09
C TYR A 203 17.30 -15.22 -10.26
N ALA A 204 18.05 -16.23 -10.68
CA ALA A 204 19.23 -16.70 -9.95
C ALA A 204 20.34 -15.64 -9.83
N LYS A 205 20.60 -14.90 -10.92
CA LYS A 205 21.57 -13.79 -10.91
C LYS A 205 21.06 -12.62 -10.07
N SER A 206 19.78 -12.28 -10.19
CA SER A 206 19.15 -11.22 -9.41
C SER A 206 19.14 -11.52 -7.91
N HIS A 207 18.80 -12.75 -7.52
CA HIS A 207 18.92 -13.27 -6.15
C HIS A 207 20.33 -13.02 -5.62
N THR A 208 21.34 -13.45 -6.37
CA THR A 208 22.75 -13.35 -5.97
C THR A 208 23.16 -11.90 -5.80
N GLN A 209 22.75 -11.03 -6.71
CA GLN A 209 23.09 -9.61 -6.69
C GLN A 209 22.36 -8.84 -5.57
N CYS A 210 21.06 -9.07 -5.36
CA CYS A 210 20.31 -8.47 -4.24
C CYS A 210 20.89 -8.94 -2.90
N LYS A 211 21.18 -10.23 -2.75
CA LYS A 211 21.76 -10.79 -1.53
C LYS A 211 23.15 -10.22 -1.23
N SER A 212 24.00 -10.10 -2.25
CA SER A 212 25.31 -9.46 -2.13
C SER A 212 25.18 -7.98 -1.71
N SER A 213 24.22 -7.26 -2.30
CA SER A 213 23.96 -5.85 -2.00
C SER A 213 23.47 -5.66 -0.56
N ALA A 214 22.59 -6.53 -0.07
CA ALA A 214 22.14 -6.52 1.32
C ALA A 214 23.29 -6.78 2.29
N ASN A 215 24.11 -7.80 2.03
CA ASN A 215 25.21 -8.19 2.92
C ASN A 215 26.31 -7.13 2.99
N SER A 216 26.58 -6.45 1.87
CA SER A 216 27.59 -5.40 1.76
C SER A 216 27.09 -3.99 2.16
N GLY A 217 25.85 -3.87 2.63
CA GLY A 217 25.29 -2.58 3.08
C GLY A 217 24.99 -1.60 1.96
N LYS A 218 24.80 -2.09 0.72
CA LYS A 218 24.43 -1.27 -0.44
C LYS A 218 22.92 -1.05 -0.57
N LEU A 219 22.12 -1.86 0.13
CA LEU A 219 20.68 -1.64 0.26
C LEU A 219 20.41 -0.78 1.51
N VAL A 220 19.32 -0.01 1.47
CA VAL A 220 18.92 0.85 2.58
C VAL A 220 18.31 -0.02 3.68
N THR A 221 18.70 0.20 4.93
CA THR A 221 18.09 -0.42 6.13
C THR A 221 17.86 0.65 7.19
N LEU A 222 17.02 0.34 8.17
CA LEU A 222 16.80 1.17 9.36
C LEU A 222 17.35 0.52 10.65
N LYS A 223 17.92 -0.68 10.52
CA LYS A 223 18.58 -1.47 11.57
C LYS A 223 19.93 -2.01 11.07
#